data_AF-A0A2A9CG99-F1
#
_entry.id   AF-A0A2A9CG99-F1
#
_cell.length_a   1.000
_cell.length_b   1.000
_cell.length_c   1.000
_cell.angle_alpha   90.00
_cell.angle_beta   90.00
_cell.angle_gamma   90.00
#
_symmetry.space_group_name_H-M   'P 1'
#
loop_
_entity.id
_entity.type
_entity.pdbx_description
1 polymer ?
#
loop_
_entity_poly.entity_id
_entity_poly.type
_entity_poly.pdbx_seq_one_letter_code
_entity_poly.pdbx_strand_id
1 'polypeptide(L)'
;MEDSRYRIMFTYRMRSVGFLCLHCFDTIEKQIVTVPVYSGYNGVEIHHDSMQRFPKELLETLRNEKEKIDDGFYSIRTWDVENLG
;
A
#
# COMPACT_ATOMS: atom_id res chain seq x y z
N MET A 1 -9.99 18.16 -8.64
CA MET A 1 -9.82 16.84 -8.00
C MET A 1 -9.33 17.14 -6.60
N GLU A 2 -10.15 16.92 -5.56
CA GLU A 2 -9.67 17.07 -4.19
C GLU A 2 -8.49 16.12 -3.99
N ASP A 3 -7.42 16.63 -3.40
CA ASP A 3 -6.25 15.83 -3.07
C ASP A 3 -6.66 14.74 -2.07
N SER A 4 -6.37 13.47 -2.38
CA SER A 4 -6.65 12.38 -1.44
C SER A 4 -5.91 12.62 -0.11
N ARG A 5 -6.62 12.45 1.02
CA ARG A 5 -6.05 12.57 2.36
C ARG A 5 -4.79 11.72 2.50
N TYR A 6 -4.86 10.47 2.05
CA TYR A 6 -3.75 9.52 2.13
C TYR A 6 -3.03 9.43 0.79
N ARG A 7 -1.75 9.78 0.78
CA ARG A 7 -0.89 9.69 -0.41
C ARG A 7 0.04 8.49 -0.28
N ILE A 8 -0.13 7.49 -1.12
CA ILE A 8 0.73 6.30 -1.12
C ILE A 8 2.15 6.71 -1.53
N MET A 9 3.13 6.33 -0.72
CA MET A 9 4.54 6.62 -0.97
C MET A 9 5.23 5.42 -1.59
N PHE A 10 5.12 4.27 -0.92
CA PHE A 10 5.69 3.02 -1.38
C PHE A 10 5.04 1.83 -0.69
N THR A 11 5.22 0.65 -1.29
CA THR A 11 4.76 -0.62 -0.77
C THR A 11 5.87 -1.66 -0.82
N TYR A 12 5.83 -2.65 0.08
CA TYR A 12 6.68 -3.83 -0.01
C TYR A 12 5.99 -5.05 0.60
N ARG A 13 6.34 -6.24 0.10
CA ARG A 13 5.89 -7.51 0.67
C ARG A 13 6.88 -7.96 1.73
N MET A 14 6.38 -8.31 2.91
CA MET A 14 7.17 -9.02 3.90
C MET A 14 7.20 -10.49 3.50
N ARG A 15 8.40 -11.07 3.34
CA ARG A 15 8.71 -12.35 2.65
C ARG A 15 7.86 -13.58 3.01
N SER A 16 7.10 -13.57 4.13
CA SER A 16 6.36 -14.73 4.62
C SER A 16 4.89 -14.48 4.95
N VAL A 17 4.31 -13.34 4.55
CA VAL A 17 2.93 -12.99 4.94
C VAL A 17 2.11 -12.57 3.73
N GLY A 18 0.85 -13.01 3.67
CA GLY A 18 -0.16 -12.60 2.68
C GLY A 18 -0.59 -11.14 2.84
N PHE A 19 0.37 -10.28 3.17
CA PHE A 19 0.17 -8.88 3.47
C PHE A 19 1.19 -8.05 2.69
N LEU A 20 0.71 -6.94 2.16
CA LEU A 20 1.52 -5.87 1.60
C LEU A 20 1.60 -4.78 2.66
N CYS A 21 2.82 -4.36 3.00
CA CYS A 21 3.02 -3.19 3.83
C CYS A 21 2.88 -1.96 2.94
N LEU A 22 1.90 -1.11 3.22
CA LEU A 22 1.67 0.15 2.53
C LEU A 22 2.07 1.31 3.44
N HIS A 23 2.93 2.20 2.93
CA HIS A 23 3.28 3.44 3.58
C HIS A 23 2.62 4.60 2.86
N CYS A 24 1.87 5.41 3.59
CA CYS A 24 1.24 6.60 3.06
C CYS A 24 1.49 7.81 3.96
N PHE A 25 1.40 9.00 3.37
CA PHE A 25 1.40 10.25 4.09
C PHE A 25 -0.05 10.71 4.32
N ASP A 26 -0.44 10.88 5.58
CA ASP A 26 -1.69 11.55 5.95
C ASP A 26 -1.49 13.06 5.82
N THR A 27 -2.13 13.65 4.82
CA THR A 27 -1.97 15.07 4.49
C THR A 27 -2.66 16.01 5.50
N ILE A 28 -3.59 15.51 6.32
CA ILE A 28 -4.24 16.29 7.38
C ILE A 28 -3.35 16.30 8.62
N GLU A 29 -3.01 15.12 9.13
CA GLU A 29 -2.24 14.96 10.37
C GLU A 29 -0.73 15.14 10.18
N LYS A 30 -0.27 15.30 8.93
CA LYS A 30 1.14 15.50 8.56
C LYS A 30 2.08 14.39 9.06
N GLN A 31 1.62 13.14 9.02
CA GLN A 31 2.36 11.98 9.51
C GLN A 31 2.43 10.85 8.49
N ILE A 32 3.46 10.01 8.59
CA ILE A 32 3.56 8.76 7.83
C ILE A 32 2.77 7.69 8.58
N VAL A 33 1.88 7.01 7.88
CA VAL A 33 1.09 5.89 8.38
C VAL A 33 1.55 4.62 7.68
N THR A 34 1.73 3.56 8.48
CA THR A 34 2.05 2.22 7.99
C THR A 34 0.81 1.35 8.12
N VAL A 35 0.36 0.79 7.00
CA VAL A 35 -0.89 0.04 6.90
C VAL A 35 -0.60 -1.35 6.35
N PRO A 36 -0.80 -2.43 7.14
CA PRO A 36 -0.77 -3.78 6.61
C PRO A 36 -2.07 -4.03 5.84
N VAL A 37 -1.97 -4.18 4.51
CA VAL A 37 -3.12 -4.53 3.67
C VAL A 37 -3.03 -6.01 3.30
N TYR A 38 -4.13 -6.75 3.44
CA TYR A 38 -4.19 -8.14 3.00
C TYR A 38 -4.05 -8.19 1.48
N SER A 39 -3.14 -9.04 1.00
CA SER A 39 -2.85 -9.22 -0.41
C SER A 39 -2.46 -10.66 -0.70
N GLY A 40 -3.42 -11.40 -1.26
CA GLY A 40 -3.23 -12.76 -1.77
C GLY A 40 -2.56 -12.79 -3.15
N TYR A 41 -2.72 -13.93 -3.83
CA TYR A 41 -2.13 -14.18 -5.15
C TYR A 41 -2.61 -13.22 -6.25
N ASN A 42 -3.84 -12.70 -6.12
CA ASN A 42 -4.48 -11.84 -7.11
C ASN A 42 -4.37 -10.34 -6.76
N GLY A 43 -3.39 -9.95 -5.94
CA GLY A 43 -3.19 -8.56 -5.53
C GLY A 43 -3.89 -8.20 -4.22
N VAL A 44 -4.21 -6.93 -4.01
CA VAL A 44 -4.83 -6.41 -2.77
C VAL A 44 -6.31 -6.82 -2.69
N GLU A 45 -6.73 -7.35 -1.53
CA GLU A 45 -8.11 -7.83 -1.31
C GLU A 45 -8.92 -6.82 -0.47
N ILE A 46 -9.50 -5.83 -1.14
CA ILE A 46 -10.19 -4.69 -0.51
C ILE A 46 -11.39 -5.08 0.35
N HIS A 47 -12.01 -6.22 0.04
CA HIS A 47 -13.19 -6.72 0.75
C HIS A 47 -12.85 -7.64 1.93
N HIS A 48 -11.57 -7.85 2.23
CA HIS A 48 -11.16 -8.66 3.37
C HIS A 48 -11.56 -8.00 4.71
N ASP A 49 -12.05 -8.79 5.66
CA ASP A 49 -12.62 -8.30 6.93
C ASP A 49 -11.66 -7.41 7.74
N SER A 50 -10.35 -7.68 7.65
CA SER A 50 -9.33 -6.87 8.32
C SER A 50 -9.30 -5.41 7.86
N MET A 51 -9.79 -5.10 6.66
CA MET A 51 -9.83 -3.74 6.11
C MET A 51 -11.07 -2.95 6.54
N GLN A 52 -12.12 -3.58 7.06
CA GLN A 52 -13.37 -2.90 7.43
C GLN A 52 -13.19 -1.85 8.54
N ARG A 53 -12.11 -1.95 9.33
CA ARG A 53 -11.78 -1.02 10.42
C ARG A 53 -10.96 0.19 9.97
N PHE A 54 -10.57 0.26 8.70
CA PHE A 54 -9.79 1.37 8.18
C PHE A 54 -10.64 2.64 8.03
N PRO A 55 -10.02 3.83 8.15
CA PRO A 55 -10.68 5.09 7.79
C PRO A 55 -11.27 5.01 6.38
N LYS A 56 -12.44 5.60 6.17
CA LYS A 56 -13.17 5.53 4.88
C LYS A 56 -12.32 6.09 3.74
N GLU A 57 -11.62 7.19 3.98
CA GLU A 57 -10.76 7.88 3.02
C GLU A 57 -9.53 7.04 2.68
N LEU A 58 -9.03 6.22 3.61
CA LEU A 58 -7.96 5.26 3.33
C LEU A 58 -8.47 4.13 2.44
N LEU A 59 -9.66 3.59 2.72
CA LEU A 59 -10.29 2.57 1.88
C LEU A 59 -10.57 3.08 0.46
N GLU A 60 -11.04 4.32 0.34
CA GLU A 60 -11.24 4.96 -0.96
C GLU A 60 -9.92 5.14 -1.71
N THR A 61 -8.86 5.58 -1.03
CA THR A 61 -7.52 5.64 -1.61
C THR A 61 -7.06 4.28 -2.13
N LEU A 62 -7.22 3.21 -1.33
CA LEU A 62 -6.85 1.86 -1.73
C LEU A 62 -7.65 1.36 -2.93
N ARG A 63 -8.94 1.71 -3.03
CA ARG A 63 -9.78 1.37 -4.18
C ARG A 63 -9.31 2.08 -5.45
N ASN A 64 -9.08 3.39 -5.36
CA ASN A 64 -8.69 4.21 -6.50
C ASN A 64 -7.29 3.87 -7.01
N GLU A 65 -6.39 3.42 -6.13
CA GLU A 65 -5.00 3.14 -6.47
C GLU A 65 -4.71 1.62 -6.61
N LYS A 66 -5.73 0.75 -6.48
CA LYS A 66 -5.57 -0.72 -6.48
C LYS A 66 -4.76 -1.23 -7.67
N GLU A 67 -5.14 -0.84 -8.88
CA GLU A 67 -4.49 -1.32 -10.11
C GLU A 67 -3.00 -0.96 -10.11
N LYS A 68 -2.65 0.28 -9.77
CA LYS A 68 -1.25 0.72 -9.65
C LYS A 68 -0.48 -0.04 -8.58
N ILE A 69 -1.12 -0.34 -7.44
CA ILE A 69 -0.51 -1.13 -6.37
C ILE A 69 -0.22 -2.56 -6.86
N ASP A 70 -1.20 -3.20 -7.50
CA ASP A 70 -1.09 -4.57 -8.00
C ASP A 70 -0.07 -4.69 -9.13
N ASP A 71 0.02 -3.68 -10.01
CA ASP A 71 1.03 -3.57 -11.06
C ASP A 71 2.43 -3.21 -10.53
N GLY A 72 2.54 -2.94 -9.22
CA GLY A 72 3.79 -2.68 -8.55
C GLY A 72 4.35 -1.27 -8.76
N PHE A 73 3.55 -0.29 -9.18
CA PHE A 73 3.95 1.11 -9.36
C PHE A 73 4.61 1.71 -8.11
N TYR A 74 4.10 1.33 -6.93
CA TYR A 74 4.59 1.79 -5.62
C TYR A 74 5.67 0.87 -5.01
N SER A 75 6.06 -0.21 -5.69
CA SER A 75 6.97 -1.20 -5.11
C SER A 75 8.36 -0.59 -4.88
N ILE A 76 8.92 -0.78 -3.69
CA ILE A 76 10.34 -0.50 -3.46
C ILE A 76 11.16 -1.41 -4.39
N ARG A 77 11.98 -0.80 -5.24
CA ARG A 77 13.08 -1.48 -5.91
C ARG A 77 14.30 -1.42 -5.01
N THR A 78 14.79 -2.58 -4.60
CA THR A 78 16.10 -2.68 -3.96
C THR A 78 17.15 -2.87 -5.04
N TRP A 79 18.24 -2.13 -4.95
CA TRP A 79 19.45 -2.47 -5.71
C TRP A 79 19.97 -3.78 -5.14
N ASP A 80 20.09 -4.79 -5.99
CA ASP A 80 20.70 -6.05 -5.60
C ASP A 80 22.20 -5.83 -5.55
N VAL A 81 22.72 -5.52 -4.37
CA VAL A 81 24.15 -5.24 -4.17
C VAL A 81 25.00 -6.45 -4.57
N GLU A 82 24.42 -7.66 -4.54
CA GLU A 82 25.07 -8.91 -4.95
C GLU A 82 25.21 -9.07 -6.47
N ASN A 83 24.62 -8.19 -7.28
CA ASN A 83 24.73 -8.19 -8.76
C ASN A 83 25.48 -6.95 -9.31
N LEU A 84 26.24 -6.26 -8.45
CA LEU A 84 27.19 -5.21 -8.86
C LEU A 84 28.60 -5.81 -8.94
N GLY A 85 28.82 -6.73 -9.88
CA GLY A 85 30.13 -7.36 -10.13
C GLY A 85 30.05 -8.58 -11.02
#